data_AF-A0A0R8RWF9-F1
#
_entry.id   AF-A0A0R8RWF9-F1
#
_cell.length_a   1.000
_cell.length_b   1.000
_cell.length_c   1.000
_cell.angle_alpha   90.00
_cell.angle_beta   90.00
_cell.angle_gamma   90.00
#
_symmetry.space_group_name_H-M   'P 1'
#
loop_
_entity.id
_entity.type
_entity.pdbx_description
1 polymer ?
#
loop_
_entity_poly.entity_id
_entity_poly.type
_entity_poly.pdbx_seq_one_letter_code
_entity_poly.pdbx_strand_id
1 'polypeptide(L)'
;MKTIKNYETHIDVDKHVNIQKKNGILIFTGPLGITLINLALHDKNGNSQLILLRKEEKSVICFKSCNKTFFKCMLNTIKDKMHIVLNGFLVSMHIRGVGYRVEIQNTKTNIPCVQTGNGAISLQQTKRDFVKSTLSLQDTQTLFFKIGFSHDFKYICPSSVRMFTKQQTLMCIYGIDRNQVSTIAAKIRMIKKPSVYKPNGITFLNEKITYKQGKRK
;
A
#
# COMPACT_ATOMS: atom_id res chain seq x y z
N MET A 1 20.14 -23.38 -34.94
CA MET A 1 19.15 -23.59 -33.85
C MET A 1 19.33 -22.48 -32.83
N LYS A 2 18.27 -21.78 -32.39
CA LYS A 2 18.40 -20.76 -31.33
C LYS A 2 18.59 -21.46 -29.99
N THR A 3 19.74 -21.28 -29.33
CA THR A 3 19.98 -21.79 -27.98
C THR A 3 18.97 -21.17 -27.01
N ILE A 4 18.13 -22.00 -26.40
CA ILE A 4 17.18 -21.55 -25.38
C ILE A 4 18.00 -21.15 -24.15
N LYS A 5 18.01 -19.85 -23.83
CA LYS A 5 18.68 -19.33 -22.62
C LYS A 5 17.77 -19.55 -21.42
N ASN A 6 18.26 -20.30 -20.43
CA ASN A 6 17.56 -20.49 -19.16
C ASN A 6 18.09 -19.48 -18.14
N TYR A 7 17.20 -18.67 -17.59
CA TYR A 7 17.52 -17.73 -16.52
C TYR A 7 17.17 -18.36 -15.18
N GLU A 8 18.09 -18.27 -14.23
CA GLU A 8 17.95 -18.84 -12.89
C GLU A 8 18.45 -17.83 -11.86
N THR A 9 17.69 -17.66 -10.77
CA THR A 9 18.12 -16.89 -9.60
C THR A 9 17.67 -17.56 -8.31
N HIS A 10 18.49 -17.42 -7.29
CA HIS A 10 18.16 -17.73 -5.91
C HIS A 10 17.84 -16.43 -5.16
N ILE A 11 16.74 -16.42 -4.42
CA ILE A 11 16.29 -15.29 -3.60
C ILE A 11 16.29 -15.76 -2.16
N ASP A 12 17.03 -15.07 -1.31
CA ASP A 12 17.01 -15.30 0.12
C ASP A 12 15.74 -14.70 0.74
N VAL A 13 15.07 -15.49 1.59
CA VAL A 13 13.86 -15.10 2.30
C VAL A 13 14.22 -14.60 3.70
N ASP A 14 13.59 -13.50 4.10
CA ASP A 14 13.70 -12.96 5.44
C ASP A 14 13.16 -13.95 6.48
N LYS A 15 13.75 -13.97 7.68
CA LYS A 15 13.36 -14.86 8.78
C LYS A 15 11.90 -14.65 9.21
N HIS A 16 11.39 -13.43 9.08
CA HIS A 16 10.03 -13.08 9.48
C HIS A 16 8.97 -13.35 8.40
N VAL A 17 9.36 -13.87 7.24
CA VAL A 17 8.46 -14.15 6.12
C VAL A 17 8.40 -15.65 5.85
N ASN A 18 7.19 -16.21 5.92
CA ASN A 18 6.91 -17.59 5.56
C ASN A 18 6.27 -17.65 4.17
N ILE A 19 6.72 -18.58 3.34
CA ILE A 19 6.25 -18.74 1.96
C ILE A 19 5.74 -20.15 1.75
N GLN A 20 4.52 -20.27 1.26
CA GLN A 20 3.89 -21.55 0.94
C GLN A 20 3.44 -21.57 -0.51
N LYS A 21 3.70 -22.67 -1.23
CA LYS A 21 3.16 -22.91 -2.57
C LYS A 21 2.04 -23.94 -2.44
N LYS A 22 0.78 -23.53 -2.70
CA LYS A 22 -0.41 -24.40 -2.65
C LYS A 22 -1.26 -24.17 -3.90
N ASN A 23 -1.63 -25.24 -4.60
CA ASN A 23 -2.58 -25.21 -5.74
C ASN A 23 -2.24 -24.15 -6.83
N GLY A 24 -0.96 -23.98 -7.15
CA GLY A 24 -0.53 -22.97 -8.13
C GLY A 24 -0.57 -21.53 -7.63
N ILE A 25 -0.79 -21.31 -6.33
CA ILE A 25 -0.78 -20.02 -5.65
C ILE A 25 0.43 -19.98 -4.71
N LEU A 26 1.17 -18.87 -4.75
CA LEU A 26 2.22 -18.54 -3.80
C LEU A 26 1.63 -17.65 -2.72
N ILE A 27 1.67 -18.12 -1.49
CA ILE A 27 1.16 -17.42 -0.32
C ILE A 27 2.36 -16.93 0.47
N PHE A 28 2.42 -15.62 0.68
CA PHE A 28 3.40 -14.94 1.50
C PHE A 28 2.71 -14.55 2.80
N THR A 29 3.28 -14.96 3.92
CA THR A 29 2.78 -14.68 5.27
C THR A 29 3.88 -14.01 6.07
N GLY A 30 3.54 -12.98 6.82
CA GLY A 30 4.48 -12.31 7.72
C GLY A 30 3.76 -11.34 8.64
N PRO A 31 4.48 -10.42 9.29
CA PRO A 31 3.97 -9.69 10.45
C PRO A 31 2.81 -8.75 10.14
N LEU A 32 2.79 -8.13 8.95
CA LEU A 32 1.76 -7.16 8.59
C LEU A 32 0.53 -7.78 7.92
N GLY A 33 0.64 -9.03 7.46
CA GLY A 33 -0.48 -9.72 6.84
C GLY A 33 -0.06 -10.82 5.86
N ILE A 34 -0.99 -11.11 4.96
CA ILE A 34 -0.86 -12.18 3.97
C ILE A 34 -1.00 -11.57 2.58
N THR A 35 -0.21 -12.04 1.63
CA THR A 35 -0.38 -11.68 0.23
C THR A 35 -0.19 -12.89 -0.66
N LEU A 36 -0.88 -12.88 -1.80
CA LEU A 36 -0.92 -14.01 -2.73
C LEU A 36 -0.45 -13.60 -4.13
N ILE A 37 0.15 -14.55 -4.83
CA ILE A 37 0.42 -14.50 -6.27
C ILE A 37 -0.16 -15.77 -6.88
N ASN A 38 -1.01 -15.63 -7.88
CA ASN A 38 -1.52 -16.77 -8.64
C ASN A 38 -0.55 -17.08 -9.78
N LEU A 39 0.27 -18.12 -9.65
CA LEU A 39 1.24 -18.49 -10.69
C LEU A 39 0.55 -18.99 -11.97
N ALA A 40 -0.58 -19.69 -11.84
CA ALA A 40 -1.29 -20.25 -12.99
C ALA A 40 -1.81 -19.17 -13.95
N LEU A 41 -2.23 -18.02 -13.42
CA LEU A 41 -2.63 -16.87 -14.26
C LEU A 41 -1.44 -16.21 -14.97
N HIS A 42 -0.27 -16.21 -14.33
CA HIS A 42 0.92 -15.53 -14.85
C HIS A 42 1.69 -16.36 -15.87
N ASP A 43 1.72 -17.69 -15.72
CA ASP A 43 2.44 -18.60 -16.61
C ASP A 43 1.51 -19.66 -17.21
N LYS A 44 0.72 -19.24 -18.21
CA LYS A 44 -0.18 -20.14 -18.94
C LYS A 44 0.54 -21.23 -19.72
N ASN A 45 1.80 -21.00 -20.07
CA ASN A 45 2.58 -21.87 -20.95
C ASN A 45 3.44 -22.87 -20.17
N GLY A 46 3.53 -22.74 -18.84
CA GLY A 46 4.36 -23.61 -17.99
C GLY A 46 5.86 -23.45 -18.22
N ASN A 47 6.29 -22.28 -18.68
CA ASN A 47 7.67 -21.98 -19.07
C ASN A 47 8.57 -21.58 -17.89
N SER A 48 8.02 -21.57 -16.68
CA SER A 48 8.72 -21.18 -15.46
C SER A 48 8.57 -22.22 -14.36
N GLN A 49 9.61 -22.32 -13.54
CA GLN A 49 9.66 -23.22 -12.41
C GLN A 49 10.02 -22.41 -11.16
N LEU A 50 9.22 -22.60 -10.10
CA LEU A 50 9.49 -22.03 -8.79
C LEU A 50 9.57 -23.15 -7.76
N ILE A 51 10.73 -23.26 -7.12
CA ILE A 51 11.06 -24.25 -6.09
C ILE A 51 11.38 -23.52 -4.79
N LEU A 52 10.78 -23.96 -3.70
CA LEU A 52 11.04 -23.45 -2.35
C LEU A 52 11.97 -24.44 -1.65
N LEU A 53 13.18 -23.99 -1.32
CA LEU A 53 14.17 -24.78 -0.59
C LEU A 53 14.18 -24.29 0.85
N ARG A 54 13.74 -25.13 1.78
CA ARG A 54 13.79 -24.82 3.22
C ARG A 54 15.02 -25.49 3.82
N LYS A 55 16.04 -24.70 4.15
CA LYS A 55 17.17 -25.12 4.99
C LYS A 55 16.92 -24.64 6.43
N GLU A 56 17.48 -25.34 7.41
CA GLU A 56 17.14 -25.25 8.84
C GLU A 56 16.83 -23.83 9.35
N GLU A 57 17.63 -22.82 8.99
CA GLU A 57 17.37 -21.41 9.38
C GLU A 57 17.06 -20.45 8.23
N LYS A 58 17.15 -20.91 6.97
CA LYS A 58 17.02 -20.05 5.79
C LYS A 58 16.10 -20.69 4.75
N SER A 59 15.07 -19.96 4.37
CA SER A 59 14.25 -20.32 3.20
C SER A 59 14.83 -19.62 1.97
N VAL A 60 15.02 -20.37 0.89
CA VAL A 60 15.53 -19.86 -0.39
C VAL A 60 14.53 -20.18 -1.48
N ILE A 61 14.19 -19.19 -2.30
CA ILE A 61 13.35 -19.38 -3.50
C ILE A 61 14.29 -19.54 -4.70
N CYS A 62 14.19 -20.67 -5.38
CA CYS A 62 14.80 -20.84 -6.70
C CYS A 62 13.72 -20.58 -7.75
N PHE A 63 13.96 -19.59 -8.61
CA PHE A 63 13.09 -19.27 -9.72
C PHE A 63 13.84 -19.42 -11.03
N LYS A 64 13.25 -20.16 -11.97
CA LYS A 64 13.80 -20.45 -13.30
C LYS A 64 12.78 -20.09 -14.37
N SER A 65 13.22 -19.50 -15.47
CA SER A 65 12.37 -19.28 -16.65
C SER A 65 13.22 -19.16 -17.91
N CYS A 66 12.67 -19.57 -19.04
CA CYS A 66 13.28 -19.38 -20.36
C CYS A 66 13.05 -17.97 -20.95
N ASN A 67 12.07 -17.20 -20.46
CA ASN A 67 11.82 -15.83 -20.94
C ASN A 67 12.43 -14.78 -19.99
N LYS A 68 13.38 -13.99 -20.49
CA LYS A 68 14.07 -12.93 -19.72
C LYS A 68 13.14 -11.87 -19.14
N THR A 69 12.15 -11.40 -19.91
CA THR A 69 11.28 -10.29 -19.48
C THR A 69 10.33 -10.74 -18.39
N PHE A 70 9.70 -11.90 -18.61
CA PHE A 70 8.87 -12.57 -17.60
C PHE A 70 9.69 -12.88 -16.35
N PHE A 71 10.90 -13.41 -16.52
CA PHE A 71 11.80 -13.73 -15.43
C PHE A 71 12.04 -12.53 -14.52
N LYS A 72 12.43 -11.39 -15.11
CA LYS A 72 12.70 -10.15 -14.36
C LYS A 72 11.43 -9.57 -13.72
N CYS A 73 10.30 -9.63 -14.43
CA CYS A 73 9.01 -9.17 -13.92
C CYS A 73 8.56 -9.98 -12.69
N MET A 74 8.59 -11.30 -12.79
CA MET A 74 8.19 -12.21 -11.72
C MET A 74 9.14 -12.11 -10.52
N LEU A 75 10.46 -12.00 -10.76
CA LEU A 75 11.46 -11.78 -9.72
C LEU A 75 11.17 -10.50 -8.92
N ASN A 76 10.89 -9.39 -9.59
CA ASN A 76 10.53 -8.14 -8.92
C ASN A 76 9.21 -8.28 -8.16
N THR A 77 8.22 -8.96 -8.74
CA THR A 77 6.92 -9.19 -8.09
C THR A 77 7.08 -9.99 -6.79
N ILE A 78 7.89 -11.05 -6.79
CA ILE A 78 8.17 -11.86 -5.59
C ILE A 78 8.86 -11.01 -4.52
N LYS A 79 9.92 -10.27 -4.89
CA LYS A 79 10.63 -9.36 -3.97
C LYS A 79 9.70 -8.30 -3.39
N ASP A 80 8.85 -7.71 -4.21
CA ASP A 80 7.88 -6.70 -3.79
C ASP A 80 6.86 -7.30 -2.82
N LYS A 81 6.33 -8.51 -3.09
CA LYS A 81 5.38 -9.17 -2.16
C LYS A 81 6.03 -9.51 -0.82
N MET A 82 7.28 -9.97 -0.81
CA MET A 82 8.02 -10.21 0.43
C MET A 82 8.21 -8.92 1.23
N HIS A 83 8.65 -7.85 0.58
CA HIS A 83 8.82 -6.55 1.22
C HIS A 83 7.51 -5.99 1.78
N ILE A 84 6.42 -6.12 1.03
CA ILE A 84 5.07 -5.66 1.43
C ILE A 84 4.61 -6.35 2.71
N VAL A 85 4.80 -7.66 2.82
CA VAL A 85 4.36 -8.44 3.99
C VAL A 85 5.20 -8.13 5.23
N LEU A 86 6.46 -7.69 5.04
CA LEU A 86 7.37 -7.31 6.11
C LEU A 86 7.15 -5.86 6.58
N ASN A 87 7.19 -4.90 5.65
CA ASN A 87 7.24 -3.46 5.93
C ASN A 87 6.01 -2.68 5.45
N GLY A 88 5.16 -3.28 4.61
CA GLY A 88 4.07 -2.61 3.92
C GLY A 88 4.56 -1.79 2.73
N PHE A 89 3.64 -1.06 2.11
CA PHE A 89 3.94 -0.16 1.00
C PHE A 89 3.56 1.27 1.36
N LEU A 90 4.53 2.17 1.25
CA LEU A 90 4.40 3.57 1.58
C LEU A 90 4.63 4.44 0.33
N VAL A 91 3.67 5.31 0.03
CA VAL A 91 3.81 6.35 -1.00
C VAL A 91 3.78 7.71 -0.31
N SER A 92 4.83 8.50 -0.51
CA SER A 92 4.91 9.87 0.00
C SER A 92 4.70 10.87 -1.13
N MET A 93 3.87 11.87 -0.86
CA MET A 93 3.48 12.91 -1.80
C MET A 93 3.73 14.29 -1.19
N HIS A 94 4.23 15.21 -2.01
CA HIS A 94 4.37 16.62 -1.70
C HIS A 94 3.23 17.41 -2.32
N ILE A 95 2.66 18.29 -1.51
CA ILE A 95 1.64 19.25 -1.90
C ILE A 95 2.30 20.62 -1.91
N ARG A 96 2.45 21.18 -3.10
CA ARG A 96 3.20 22.41 -3.34
C ARG A 96 2.25 23.49 -3.83
N GLY A 97 2.35 24.68 -3.24
CA GLY A 97 1.51 25.82 -3.61
C GLY A 97 1.27 26.71 -2.40
N VAL A 98 1.03 28.00 -2.64
CA VAL A 98 0.75 28.94 -1.56
C VAL A 98 -0.62 28.61 -0.95
N GLY A 99 -0.66 28.46 0.37
CA GLY A 99 -1.87 28.11 1.11
C GLY A 99 -2.32 26.65 0.99
N TYR A 100 -1.53 25.81 0.30
CA TYR A 100 -1.89 24.42 0.06
C TYR A 100 -1.67 23.58 1.32
N ARG A 101 -2.70 22.84 1.75
CA ARG A 101 -2.62 21.95 2.91
C ARG A 101 -3.64 20.82 2.86
N VAL A 102 -3.33 19.74 3.57
CA VAL A 102 -4.23 18.62 3.77
C VAL A 102 -4.50 18.41 5.25
N GLU A 103 -5.78 18.31 5.57
CA GLU A 103 -6.30 18.01 6.89
C GLU A 103 -6.97 16.64 6.84
N ILE A 104 -6.60 15.74 7.77
CA ILE A 104 -7.20 14.41 7.89
C ILE A 104 -8.19 14.45 9.05
N GLN A 105 -9.43 14.09 8.79
CA GLN A 105 -10.47 13.89 9.80
C GLN A 105 -10.78 12.40 9.91
N ASN A 106 -10.58 11.85 11.12
CA ASN A 106 -10.97 10.48 11.41
C ASN A 106 -12.44 10.49 11.84
N THR A 107 -13.34 10.05 10.95
CA THR A 107 -14.72 9.81 11.33
C THR A 107 -14.77 8.49 12.09
N LYS A 108 -14.77 8.55 13.42
CA LYS A 108 -15.24 7.42 14.22
C LYS A 108 -16.72 7.27 13.90
N THR A 109 -17.13 6.16 13.30
CA THR A 109 -18.56 5.82 13.25
C THR A 109 -18.99 5.53 14.69
N ASN A 110 -19.45 6.56 15.39
CA ASN A 110 -20.32 6.35 16.53
C ASN A 110 -21.56 5.67 15.96
N ILE A 111 -21.66 4.35 16.12
CA ILE A 111 -22.96 3.68 16.03
C ILE A 111 -23.76 4.32 17.16
N PRO A 112 -24.84 5.08 16.90
CA PRO A 112 -25.71 5.51 17.98
C PRO A 112 -26.28 4.25 18.60
N CYS A 113 -25.92 3.97 19.86
CA CYS A 113 -26.61 2.98 20.65
C CYS A 113 -28.10 3.37 20.65
N VAL A 114 -28.93 2.49 20.10
CA VAL A 114 -30.39 2.61 20.20
C VAL A 114 -30.71 2.65 21.69
N GLN A 115 -31.19 3.79 22.17
CA GLN A 115 -31.70 3.91 23.54
C GLN A 115 -33.01 3.14 23.61
N THR A 116 -32.95 1.88 24.04
CA THR A 116 -34.11 1.23 24.62
C THR A 116 -34.01 1.40 26.13
N GLY A 117 -35.06 1.98 26.70
CA GLY A 117 -35.05 2.58 28.03
C GLY A 117 -34.86 1.61 29.21
N ASN A 118 -34.44 2.26 30.31
CA ASN A 118 -34.70 1.96 31.71
C ASN A 118 -34.42 0.54 32.23
N GLY A 119 -33.27 0.39 32.90
CA GLY A 119 -32.97 -0.73 33.80
C GLY A 119 -31.69 -0.45 34.60
N ALA A 120 -31.77 -0.58 35.91
CA ALA A 120 -30.84 -0.04 36.90
C ALA A 120 -29.37 -0.51 36.83
N ILE A 121 -28.52 0.37 37.34
CA ILE A 121 -27.08 0.21 37.62
C ILE A 121 -26.89 -0.84 38.73
N SER A 122 -25.94 -1.77 38.56
CA SER A 122 -25.28 -2.42 39.70
C SER A 122 -23.76 -2.25 39.60
N LEU A 123 -23.19 -1.73 40.69
CA LEU A 123 -21.76 -1.52 40.89
C LEU A 123 -21.04 -2.88 40.97
N GLN A 124 -20.35 -3.26 39.89
CA GLN A 124 -19.09 -4.00 39.96
C GLN A 124 -18.18 -3.53 38.82
N GLN A 125 -17.69 -2.30 38.96
CA GLN A 125 -16.46 -1.88 38.29
C GLN A 125 -15.31 -2.75 38.80
N THR A 126 -14.66 -3.48 37.89
CA THR A 126 -13.20 -3.64 37.80
C THR A 126 -12.84 -4.59 36.65
N LYS A 127 -11.83 -4.21 35.87
CA LYS A 127 -11.10 -5.03 34.87
C LYS A 127 -11.72 -5.35 33.49
N ARG A 128 -12.94 -4.94 33.14
CA ARG A 128 -13.50 -5.21 31.78
C ARG A 128 -13.43 -4.05 30.78
N ASP A 129 -13.02 -2.86 31.20
CA ASP A 129 -13.06 -1.68 30.31
C ASP A 129 -11.82 -1.51 29.43
N PHE A 130 -10.76 -2.28 29.64
CA PHE A 130 -9.54 -2.23 28.82
C PHE A 130 -9.62 -3.13 27.56
N VAL A 131 -10.56 -4.08 27.50
CA VAL A 131 -10.66 -5.07 26.41
C VAL A 131 -11.50 -4.55 25.22
N LYS A 132 -12.17 -3.40 25.38
CA LYS A 132 -12.95 -2.75 24.30
C LYS A 132 -12.12 -1.99 23.27
N SER A 133 -10.78 -2.00 23.32
CA SER A 133 -9.93 -1.44 22.26
C SER A 133 -9.59 -2.46 21.15
N THR A 134 -10.39 -3.51 20.99
CA THR A 134 -10.26 -4.45 19.88
C THR A 134 -10.79 -3.79 18.60
N LEU A 135 -9.89 -3.09 17.90
CA LEU A 135 -9.90 -2.77 16.46
C LEU A 135 -11.27 -2.91 15.77
N SER A 136 -12.12 -1.89 15.90
CA SER A 136 -13.33 -1.76 15.10
C SER A 136 -12.97 -1.53 13.63
N LEU A 137 -13.46 -2.43 12.78
CA LEU A 137 -13.14 -2.60 11.35
C LEU A 137 -13.71 -1.50 10.43
N GLN A 138 -13.91 -0.26 10.89
CA GLN A 138 -14.69 0.76 10.18
C GLN A 138 -14.19 2.20 10.32
N ASP A 139 -12.89 2.43 10.56
CA ASP A 139 -12.34 3.78 10.56
C ASP A 139 -12.15 4.26 9.11
N THR A 140 -13.19 4.87 8.54
CA THR A 140 -13.05 5.59 7.28
C THR A 140 -12.37 6.93 7.53
N GLN A 141 -11.30 7.22 6.79
CA GLN A 141 -10.59 8.50 6.89
C GLN A 141 -11.09 9.43 5.80
N THR A 142 -11.46 10.66 6.19
CA THR A 142 -11.83 11.71 5.26
C THR A 142 -10.72 12.74 5.20
N LEU A 143 -10.33 13.15 4.00
CA LEU A 143 -9.29 14.13 3.76
C LEU A 143 -9.86 15.37 3.11
N PHE A 144 -9.47 16.52 3.65
CA PHE A 144 -9.82 17.83 3.14
C PHE A 144 -8.60 18.48 2.54
N PHE A 145 -8.67 18.76 1.24
CA PHE A 145 -7.60 19.41 0.49
C PHE A 145 -7.95 20.87 0.28
N LYS A 146 -7.13 21.76 0.85
CA LYS A 146 -7.13 23.19 0.55
C LYS A 146 -6.06 23.43 -0.49
N ILE A 147 -6.44 23.54 -1.77
CA ILE A 147 -5.52 23.57 -2.91
C ILE A 147 -5.85 24.70 -3.90
N GLY A 148 -6.40 25.81 -3.38
CA GLY A 148 -6.74 26.99 -4.16
C GLY A 148 -7.96 26.81 -5.06
N PHE A 149 -8.86 25.88 -4.71
CA PHE A 149 -10.24 25.87 -5.21
C PHE A 149 -11.13 26.70 -4.27
N SER A 150 -12.32 27.08 -4.74
CA SER A 150 -13.27 27.88 -3.94
C SER A 150 -13.79 27.16 -2.70
N HIS A 151 -13.86 25.83 -2.72
CA HIS A 151 -14.25 24.98 -1.60
C HIS A 151 -13.20 23.89 -1.37
N ASP A 152 -13.20 23.33 -0.16
CA ASP A 152 -12.31 22.24 0.21
C ASP A 152 -12.67 20.97 -0.56
N PHE A 153 -11.68 20.35 -1.18
CA PHE A 153 -11.91 19.09 -1.88
C PHE A 153 -11.89 17.94 -0.87
N LYS A 154 -13.02 17.24 -0.77
CA LYS A 154 -13.20 16.09 0.14
C LYS A 154 -12.86 14.78 -0.58
N TYR A 155 -11.96 13.99 0.01
CA TYR A 155 -11.64 12.64 -0.44
C TYR A 155 -11.89 11.62 0.67
N ILE A 156 -12.64 10.56 0.37
CA ILE A 156 -12.93 9.49 1.32
C ILE A 156 -11.98 8.32 1.03
N CYS A 157 -11.15 7.97 2.00
CA CYS A 157 -10.22 6.86 1.89
C CYS A 157 -10.91 5.51 2.16
N PRO A 158 -10.65 4.47 1.35
CA PRO A 158 -11.10 3.12 1.68
C PRO A 158 -10.41 2.60 2.95
N SER A 159 -11.09 1.73 3.70
CA SER A 159 -10.62 1.21 4.99
C SER A 159 -9.36 0.34 4.91
N SER A 160 -9.03 -0.18 3.73
CA SER A 160 -7.84 -1.02 3.51
C SER A 160 -6.52 -0.23 3.46
N VAL A 161 -6.59 1.10 3.34
CA VAL A 161 -5.42 1.97 3.22
C VAL A 161 -5.47 3.04 4.29
N ARG A 162 -4.33 3.28 4.93
CA ARG A 162 -4.17 4.32 5.95
C ARG A 162 -3.43 5.51 5.35
N MET A 163 -3.88 6.70 5.69
CA MET A 163 -3.24 7.95 5.30
C MET A 163 -2.81 8.71 6.54
N PHE A 164 -1.65 9.32 6.45
CA PHE A 164 -1.12 10.17 7.51
C PHE A 164 -0.37 11.34 6.91
N THR A 165 -0.30 12.41 7.69
CA THR A 165 0.30 13.68 7.27
C THR A 165 1.43 13.98 8.24
N LYS A 166 2.69 13.95 7.79
CA LYS A 166 3.83 14.33 8.65
C LYS A 166 3.87 15.84 8.86
N GLN A 167 3.55 16.57 7.80
CA GLN A 167 3.40 18.02 7.76
C GLN A 167 2.22 18.32 6.85
N GLN A 168 1.52 19.44 7.04
CA GLN A 168 0.35 19.79 6.22
C GLN A 168 0.58 19.76 4.69
N THR A 169 1.84 19.88 4.25
CA THR A 169 2.28 19.82 2.84
C THR A 169 2.89 18.48 2.43
N LEU A 170 3.15 17.56 3.37
CA LEU A 170 3.72 16.23 3.12
C LEU A 170 2.79 15.14 3.62
N MET A 171 2.21 14.44 2.66
CA MET A 171 1.21 13.41 2.86
C MET A 171 1.80 12.04 2.55
N CYS A 172 1.43 11.05 3.34
CA CYS A 172 1.87 9.68 3.23
C CYS A 172 0.66 8.73 3.15
N ILE A 173 0.72 7.76 2.26
CA ILE A 173 -0.30 6.75 2.02
C ILE A 173 0.35 5.39 2.25
N TYR A 174 -0.22 4.61 3.16
CA TYR A 174 0.32 3.34 3.61
C TYR A 174 -0.71 2.23 3.50
N GLY A 175 -0.30 1.07 3.00
CA GLY A 175 -1.14 -0.12 2.95
C GLY A 175 -0.37 -1.37 2.55
N ILE A 176 -1.05 -2.50 2.64
CA ILE A 176 -0.51 -3.81 2.23
C ILE A 176 -0.62 -3.96 0.72
N ASP A 177 -1.76 -3.56 0.14
CA ASP A 177 -1.98 -3.69 -1.31
C ASP A 177 -1.33 -2.55 -2.10
N ARG A 178 -0.12 -2.82 -2.64
CA ARG A 178 0.62 -1.89 -3.50
C ARG A 178 -0.22 -1.30 -4.62
N ASN A 179 -0.99 -2.13 -5.32
CA ASN A 179 -1.81 -1.68 -6.45
C ASN A 179 -2.86 -0.67 -5.99
N GLN A 180 -3.56 -0.98 -4.90
CA GLN A 180 -4.60 -0.10 -4.36
C GLN A 180 -4.03 1.22 -3.86
N VAL A 181 -2.93 1.18 -3.09
CA VAL A 181 -2.21 2.37 -2.63
C VAL A 181 -1.77 3.23 -3.82
N SER A 182 -1.20 2.61 -4.86
CA SER A 182 -0.76 3.32 -6.07
C SER A 182 -1.91 3.95 -6.83
N THR A 183 -3.04 3.25 -6.97
CA THR A 183 -4.25 3.78 -7.61
C THR A 183 -4.82 4.96 -6.83
N ILE A 184 -4.86 4.89 -5.50
CA ILE A 184 -5.33 5.99 -4.64
C ILE A 184 -4.39 7.20 -4.78
N ALA A 185 -3.07 6.99 -4.72
CA ALA A 185 -2.09 8.05 -4.89
C ALA A 185 -2.20 8.72 -6.27
N ALA A 186 -2.44 7.94 -7.32
CA ALA A 186 -2.70 8.45 -8.66
C ALA A 186 -3.98 9.29 -8.72
N LYS A 187 -5.08 8.83 -8.10
CA LYS A 187 -6.34 9.60 -8.00
C LYS A 187 -6.12 10.94 -7.30
N ILE A 188 -5.33 10.98 -6.24
CA ILE A 188 -5.02 12.22 -5.51
C ILE A 188 -4.18 13.17 -6.36
N ARG A 189 -3.16 12.65 -7.07
CA ARG A 189 -2.37 13.45 -8.03
C ARG A 189 -3.22 14.04 -9.14
N MET A 190 -4.30 13.34 -9.56
CA MET A 190 -5.21 13.85 -10.59
C MET A 190 -6.03 15.06 -10.15
N ILE A 191 -6.28 15.24 -8.84
CA ILE A 191 -7.03 16.39 -8.29
C ILE A 191 -6.35 17.70 -8.69
N LYS A 192 -5.02 17.78 -8.50
CA LYS A 192 -4.22 18.93 -8.89
C LYS A 192 -2.86 18.49 -9.41
N LYS A 193 -2.80 18.26 -10.72
CA LYS A 193 -1.55 17.91 -11.41
C LYS A 193 -0.51 19.03 -11.25
N PRO A 194 0.79 18.69 -11.20
CA PRO A 194 1.85 19.69 -11.18
C PRO A 194 1.81 20.52 -12.46
N SER A 195 1.97 21.83 -12.32
CA SER A 195 2.02 22.72 -13.48
C SER A 195 3.36 22.64 -14.21
N VAL A 196 3.35 23.01 -15.50
CA VAL A 196 4.56 22.97 -16.36
C VAL A 196 5.53 24.11 -16.05
N TYR A 197 5.07 25.23 -15.51
CA TYR A 197 5.91 26.42 -15.27
C TYR A 197 6.33 26.58 -13.81
N LYS A 198 5.53 26.10 -12.86
CA LYS A 198 5.79 26.22 -11.42
C LYS A 198 5.60 24.86 -10.75
N PRO A 199 6.27 24.59 -9.62
CA PRO A 199 6.11 23.34 -8.89
C PRO A 199 4.74 23.21 -8.18
N ASN A 200 3.77 24.09 -8.46
CA ASN A 200 2.44 24.06 -7.86
C ASN A 200 1.67 22.80 -8.28
N GLY A 201 1.07 22.12 -7.30
CA GLY A 201 0.30 20.89 -7.47
C GLY A 201 0.75 19.81 -6.51
N ILE A 202 0.21 18.60 -6.73
CA ILE A 202 0.51 17.41 -5.95
C ILE A 202 1.52 16.56 -6.74
N THR A 203 2.62 16.20 -6.10
CA THR A 203 3.76 15.50 -6.71
C THR A 203 4.17 14.32 -5.83
N PHE A 204 4.78 13.29 -6.40
CA PHE A 204 5.44 12.27 -5.56
C PHE A 204 6.77 12.83 -5.01
N LEU A 205 7.21 12.33 -3.84
CA LEU A 205 8.38 12.86 -3.12
C LEU A 205 9.62 13.03 -4.01
N ASN A 206 9.90 12.02 -4.86
CA ASN A 206 11.09 11.95 -5.71
C ASN A 206 10.75 12.05 -7.21
N GLU A 207 9.61 12.66 -7.56
CA GLU A 207 9.20 12.85 -8.95
C GLU A 207 10.04 13.93 -9.63
N LYS A 208 10.73 13.58 -10.73
CA LYS A 208 11.44 14.56 -11.57
C LYS A 208 10.46 15.15 -12.59
N ILE A 209 10.13 16.43 -12.44
CA ILE A 209 9.24 17.17 -13.35
C ILE A 209 10.09 18.14 -14.16
N THR A 210 9.89 18.13 -15.48
CA THR A 210 10.52 19.10 -16.39
C THR A 210 9.72 20.38 -16.40
N TYR A 211 10.33 21.48 -15.95
CA TYR A 211 9.69 22.79 -15.96
C TYR A 211 10.10 23.60 -17.21
N LYS A 212 9.13 24.25 -17.84
CA LYS A 212 9.41 25.26 -18.87
C LYS A 212 9.83 26.56 -18.20
N GLN A 213 10.74 27.29 -18.84
CA GLN A 213 11.09 28.63 -18.39
C GLN A 213 9.83 29.52 -18.45
N GLY A 214 9.54 30.20 -17.34
CA GLY A 214 8.48 31.18 -17.28
C GLY A 214 8.86 32.46 -18.02
N LYS A 215 7.95 33.43 -18.02
CA LYS A 215 8.23 34.78 -18.51
C LYS A 215 9.38 35.36 -17.66
N ARG A 216 10.55 35.55 -18.28
CA ARG A 216 11.63 36.35 -17.68
C ARG A 216 11.09 37.78 -17.54
N LYS A 217 11.17 38.34 -16.34
CA LYS A 217 10.99 39.78 -16.12
C LYS A 217 12.29 40.47 -16.47
#